data_AF-A0A2N5K569-F1
#
_entry.id   AF-A0A2N5K569-F1
#
_cell.length_a   1.000
_cell.length_b   1.000
_cell.length_c   1.000
_cell.angle_alpha   90.00
_cell.angle_beta   90.00
_cell.angle_gamma   90.00
#
_symmetry.space_group_name_H-M   'P 1'
#
loop_
_entity.id
_entity.type
_entity.pdbx_description
1 polymer ?
#
loop_
_entity_poly.entity_id
_entity_poly.type
_entity_poly.pdbx_seq_one_letter_code
_entity_poly.pdbx_strand_id
1 'polypeptide(L)'
;MQTKGSLVGDLVKGGIAGVAGTWVMGQVTGYMWEHEDPAARQRYEEVTGGKYVPDRTAEKIGQILGLNLSEEQHSMLAQASHWGLGAGVSAAYALLRRRYATADAAQGLLFGLLFWAIVDEGMTPLFGLAEMPQVYPWQAHARGFVGHLVFGVVAETVLDVFDQAS
;
A
#
# COMPACT_ATOMS: atom_id res chain seq x y z
N MET A 1 2.93 -31.70 8.88
CA MET A 1 4.10 -31.05 9.51
C MET A 1 4.61 -30.01 8.53
N GLN A 2 4.33 -28.72 8.76
CA GLN A 2 4.90 -27.65 7.92
C GLN A 2 6.41 -27.62 8.13
N THR A 3 7.18 -27.80 7.06
CA THR A 3 8.62 -27.55 7.03
C THR A 3 8.84 -26.08 7.40
N LYS A 4 9.65 -25.81 8.43
CA LYS A 4 9.94 -24.44 8.85
C LYS A 4 10.72 -23.73 7.74
N GLY A 5 10.02 -22.96 6.90
CA GLY A 5 10.64 -22.02 5.96
C GLY A 5 11.65 -21.12 6.68
N SER A 6 12.74 -20.79 5.98
CA SER A 6 13.75 -19.88 6.50
C SER A 6 13.15 -18.48 6.63
N LEU A 7 13.45 -17.78 7.72
CA LEU A 7 12.95 -16.42 7.98
C LEU A 7 13.21 -15.48 6.79
N VAL A 8 14.39 -15.60 6.18
CA VAL A 8 14.78 -14.82 5.00
C VAL A 8 13.91 -15.18 3.80
N GLY A 9 13.60 -16.46 3.59
CA GLY A 9 12.70 -16.91 2.54
C GLY A 9 11.31 -16.30 2.66
N ASP A 10 10.75 -16.29 3.88
CA ASP A 10 9.43 -15.71 4.14
C ASP A 10 9.40 -14.19 3.87
N LEU A 11 10.44 -13.48 4.29
CA LEU A 11 10.60 -12.06 4.02
C LEU A 11 10.67 -11.75 2.52
N VAL A 12 11.44 -12.55 1.76
CA VAL A 12 11.55 -12.39 0.30
C VAL A 12 10.23 -12.69 -0.38
N LYS A 13 9.57 -13.81 -0.05
CA LYS A 13 8.25 -14.18 -0.57
C LYS A 13 7.21 -13.09 -0.28
N GLY A 14 7.18 -12.58 0.95
CA GLY A 14 6.29 -11.48 1.34
C GLY A 14 6.58 -10.18 0.64
N GLY A 15 7.86 -9.83 0.43
CA GLY A 15 8.25 -8.68 -0.37
C GLY A 15 7.74 -8.76 -1.82
N ILE A 16 7.92 -9.92 -2.47
CA ILE A 16 7.41 -10.17 -3.83
C ILE A 16 5.88 -10.05 -3.86
N ALA A 17 5.19 -10.66 -2.89
CA ALA A 17 3.74 -10.58 -2.76
C ALA A 17 3.26 -9.12 -2.59
N GLY A 18 3.99 -8.30 -1.84
CA GLY A 18 3.70 -6.88 -1.66
C GLY A 18 3.90 -6.05 -2.93
N VAL A 19 4.97 -6.32 -3.69
CA VAL A 19 5.18 -5.67 -5.00
C VAL A 19 4.05 -6.04 -5.97
N ALA A 20 3.69 -7.33 -6.06
CA ALA A 20 2.57 -7.78 -6.89
C ALA A 20 1.24 -7.13 -6.46
N GLY A 21 0.95 -7.11 -5.16
CA GLY A 21 -0.23 -6.47 -4.60
C GLY A 21 -0.29 -4.98 -4.92
N THR A 22 0.83 -4.26 -4.78
CA THR A 22 0.93 -2.82 -5.08
C THR A 22 0.64 -2.56 -6.56
N TRP A 23 1.19 -3.39 -7.45
CA TRP A 23 0.96 -3.26 -8.89
C TRP A 23 -0.52 -3.49 -9.25
N VAL A 24 -1.14 -4.59 -8.78
CA VAL A 24 -2.56 -4.88 -9.06
C VAL A 24 -3.47 -3.83 -8.47
N MET A 25 -3.21 -3.40 -7.22
CA MET A 25 -3.92 -2.30 -6.58
C MET A 25 -3.90 -1.06 -7.49
N GLY A 26 -2.72 -0.66 -7.98
CA GLY A 26 -2.57 0.48 -8.88
C GLY A 26 -3.43 0.38 -10.14
N GLN A 27 -3.50 -0.79 -10.77
CA GLN A 27 -4.37 -1.02 -11.93
C GLN A 27 -5.86 -0.84 -11.58
N VAL A 28 -6.31 -1.41 -10.47
CA VAL A 28 -7.71 -1.31 -10.02
C VAL A 28 -8.07 0.12 -9.63
N THR A 29 -7.22 0.78 -8.84
CA THR A 29 -7.47 2.16 -8.41
C THR A 29 -7.39 3.14 -9.57
N GLY A 30 -6.52 2.88 -10.56
CA GLY A 30 -6.44 3.64 -11.81
C GLY A 30 -7.73 3.51 -12.62
N TYR A 31 -8.23 2.28 -12.80
CA TYR A 31 -9.52 2.04 -13.45
C TYR A 31 -10.67 2.77 -12.74
N MET A 32 -10.72 2.71 -11.40
CA MET A 32 -11.72 3.43 -10.61
C MET A 32 -11.60 4.94 -10.76
N TRP A 33 -10.38 5.48 -10.82
CA TRP A 33 -10.14 6.91 -11.06
C TRP A 33 -10.65 7.35 -12.43
N GLU A 34 -10.37 6.59 -13.48
CA GLU A 34 -10.81 6.92 -14.85
C GLU A 34 -12.34 6.94 -14.99
N HIS A 35 -13.04 6.10 -14.23
CA HIS A 35 -14.51 5.98 -14.24
C HIS A 35 -15.20 6.76 -13.11
N GLU A 36 -14.45 7.55 -12.33
CA GLU A 36 -15.00 8.39 -11.28
C GLU A 36 -15.65 9.66 -11.85
N ASP A 37 -16.69 10.13 -11.17
CA ASP A 37 -17.31 11.43 -11.41
C ASP A 37 -16.22 12.53 -11.50
N PRO A 38 -16.13 13.27 -12.62
CA PRO A 38 -15.17 14.35 -12.79
C PRO A 38 -15.20 15.39 -11.65
N ALA A 39 -16.38 15.66 -11.07
CA ALA A 39 -16.50 16.60 -9.96
C ALA A 39 -15.84 16.08 -8.67
N ALA A 40 -15.88 14.76 -8.44
CA ALA A 40 -15.21 14.14 -7.31
C ALA A 40 -13.68 14.16 -7.49
N ARG A 41 -13.19 13.87 -8.70
CA ARG A 41 -11.75 13.99 -9.02
C ARG A 41 -11.23 15.41 -8.84
N GLN A 42 -11.99 16.41 -9.32
CA GLN A 42 -11.61 17.81 -9.14
C GLN A 42 -11.51 18.17 -7.65
N ARG A 43 -12.51 17.80 -6.84
CA ARG A 43 -12.46 18.03 -5.39
C ARG A 43 -11.27 17.34 -4.74
N TYR A 44 -10.96 16.10 -5.16
CA TYR A 44 -9.79 15.39 -4.68
C TYR A 44 -8.50 16.15 -5.00
N GLU A 45 -8.34 16.62 -6.24
CA GLU A 45 -7.16 17.40 -6.66
C GLU A 45 -7.04 18.76 -5.95
N GLU A 46 -8.16 19.41 -5.67
CA GLU A 46 -8.21 20.65 -4.87
C GLU A 46 -7.68 20.41 -3.44
N VAL A 47 -8.00 19.25 -2.85
CA VAL A 47 -7.53 18.86 -1.51
C VAL A 47 -6.04 18.46 -1.54
N THR A 48 -5.59 17.72 -2.56
CA THR A 48 -4.20 17.27 -2.65
C THR A 48 -3.24 18.37 -3.10
N GLY A 49 -3.73 19.37 -3.84
CA GLY A 49 -2.89 20.37 -4.50
C GLY A 49 -1.96 19.77 -5.55
N GLY A 50 -2.36 18.64 -6.16
CA GLY A 50 -1.55 17.89 -7.13
C GLY A 50 -0.36 17.13 -6.53
N LYS A 51 -0.25 17.06 -5.19
CA LYS A 51 0.80 16.29 -4.49
C LYS A 51 0.18 15.16 -3.68
N TYR A 52 0.58 13.93 -4.00
CA TYR A 52 0.04 12.72 -3.41
C TYR A 52 0.90 12.26 -2.23
N VAL A 53 0.43 11.25 -1.49
CA VAL A 53 1.15 10.71 -0.31
C VAL A 53 2.61 10.34 -0.64
N PRO A 54 2.94 9.67 -1.76
CA PRO A 54 4.35 9.39 -2.10
C PRO A 54 5.20 10.65 -2.30
N ASP A 55 4.64 11.69 -2.93
CA ASP A 55 5.33 12.97 -3.12
C ASP A 55 5.62 13.64 -1.79
N ARG A 56 4.61 13.75 -0.92
CA ARG A 56 4.77 14.35 0.40
C ARG A 56 5.72 13.54 1.28
N THR A 57 5.78 12.22 1.08
CA THR A 57 6.74 11.35 1.75
C THR A 57 8.17 11.67 1.31
N ALA A 58 8.41 11.80 0.00
CA ALA A 58 9.72 12.17 -0.54
C ALA A 58 10.17 13.55 -0.03
N GLU A 59 9.28 14.55 -0.05
CA GLU A 59 9.56 15.89 0.48
C GLU A 59 9.94 15.85 1.96
N LYS A 60 9.18 15.11 2.76
CA LYS A 60 9.42 15.01 4.20
C LYS A 60 10.74 14.31 4.50
N ILE A 61 11.11 13.27 3.76
CA ILE A 61 12.43 12.64 3.87
C ILE A 61 13.54 13.65 3.51
N GLY A 62 13.38 14.39 2.41
CA GLY A 62 14.33 15.44 2.02
C GLY A 62 14.52 16.49 3.11
N GLN A 63 13.42 16.98 3.69
CA GLN A 63 13.42 17.94 4.79
C GLN A 63 14.15 17.40 6.04
N ILE A 64 13.84 16.16 6.45
CA ILE A 64 14.46 15.52 7.62
C ILE A 64 15.97 15.34 7.42
N LEU A 65 16.40 14.98 6.21
CA LEU A 65 17.80 14.74 5.88
C LEU A 65 18.57 16.01 5.47
N GLY A 66 17.90 17.17 5.38
CA GLY A 66 18.50 18.41 4.91
C GLY A 66 18.93 18.37 3.43
N LEU A 67 18.26 17.57 2.61
CA LEU A 67 18.57 17.36 1.21
C LEU A 67 17.67 18.21 0.32
N ASN A 68 18.26 18.93 -0.63
CA ASN A 68 17.53 19.54 -1.74
C ASN A 68 17.45 18.51 -2.86
N LEU A 69 16.30 17.84 -2.98
CA LEU A 69 16.09 16.82 -4.00
C LEU A 69 15.86 17.49 -5.36
N SER A 70 16.54 17.01 -6.41
CA SER A 70 16.13 17.30 -7.78
C SER A 70 14.76 16.68 -8.07
N GLU A 71 14.09 17.11 -9.15
CA GLU A 71 12.81 16.52 -9.57
C GLU A 71 12.93 15.00 -9.80
N GLU A 72 14.03 14.56 -10.40
CA GLU A 72 14.31 13.13 -10.61
C GLU A 72 14.47 12.39 -9.28
N GLN A 73 15.25 12.94 -8.33
CA GLN A 73 15.44 12.34 -7.02
C GLN A 73 14.14 12.27 -6.22
N HIS A 74 13.32 13.32 -6.28
CA HIS A 74 12.00 13.34 -5.67
C HIS A 74 11.12 12.22 -6.25
N SER A 75 11.02 12.13 -7.58
CA SER A 75 10.20 11.12 -8.26
C SER A 75 10.66 9.70 -7.94
N MET A 76 11.97 9.46 -7.95
CA MET A 76 12.56 8.17 -7.56
C MET A 76 12.23 7.83 -6.11
N LEU A 77 12.36 8.78 -5.19
CA LEU A 77 12.10 8.55 -3.78
C LEU A 77 10.61 8.35 -3.48
N ALA A 78 9.74 9.10 -4.16
CA ALA A 78 8.30 8.94 -4.08
C ALA A 78 7.91 7.51 -4.50
N GLN A 79 8.36 7.05 -5.67
CA GLN A 79 8.11 5.69 -6.14
C GLN A 79 8.73 4.65 -5.20
N ALA A 80 9.99 4.82 -4.80
CA ALA A 80 10.67 3.89 -3.91
C ALA A 80 9.94 3.77 -2.56
N SER A 81 9.39 4.86 -2.02
CA SER A 81 8.61 4.84 -0.79
C SER A 81 7.31 4.06 -0.95
N HIS A 82 6.61 4.23 -2.08
CA HIS A 82 5.35 3.53 -2.35
C HIS A 82 5.56 2.02 -2.51
N TRP A 83 6.48 1.61 -3.39
CA TRP A 83 6.81 0.21 -3.61
C TRP A 83 7.44 -0.43 -2.37
N GLY A 84 8.31 0.32 -1.68
CA GLY A 84 8.98 -0.13 -0.46
C GLY A 84 8.01 -0.37 0.69
N LEU A 85 6.99 0.48 0.87
CA LEU A 85 5.95 0.28 1.87
C LEU A 85 5.17 -1.01 1.59
N GLY A 86 4.71 -1.19 0.35
CA GLY A 86 3.98 -2.40 -0.07
C GLY A 86 4.79 -3.68 0.15
N ALA A 87 6.05 -3.70 -0.29
CA ALA A 87 6.96 -4.82 -0.07
C ALA A 87 7.20 -5.08 1.43
N GLY A 88 7.48 -4.03 2.21
CA GLY A 88 7.81 -4.12 3.63
C GLY A 88 6.64 -4.63 4.49
N VAL A 89 5.44 -4.09 4.28
CA VAL A 89 4.26 -4.49 5.06
C VAL A 89 3.86 -5.94 4.74
N SER A 90 3.97 -6.35 3.48
CA SER A 90 3.67 -7.73 3.06
C SER A 90 4.74 -8.73 3.53
N ALA A 91 6.01 -8.31 3.61
CA ALA A 91 7.06 -9.10 4.26
C ALA A 91 6.76 -9.33 5.76
N ALA A 92 6.30 -8.30 6.47
CA ALA A 92 5.86 -8.43 7.86
C ALA A 92 4.62 -9.34 7.97
N TYR A 93 3.67 -9.22 7.04
CA TYR A 93 2.49 -10.08 6.96
C TYR A 93 2.85 -11.56 6.75
N ALA A 94 3.80 -11.87 5.86
CA ALA A 94 4.29 -13.24 5.65
C ALA A 94 4.86 -13.86 6.92
N LEU A 95 5.58 -13.08 7.74
CA LEU A 95 6.07 -13.55 9.05
C LEU A 95 4.93 -13.79 10.03
N LEU A 96 3.90 -12.93 10.03
CA LEU A 96 2.74 -13.07 10.90
C LEU A 96 1.91 -14.32 10.55
N ARG A 97 1.75 -14.61 9.25
CA ARG A 97 1.06 -15.81 8.75
C ARG A 97 1.60 -17.11 9.32
N ARG A 98 2.90 -17.19 9.65
CA ARG A 98 3.48 -18.38 10.30
C ARG A 98 2.79 -18.81 11.59
N ARG A 99 2.08 -17.90 12.26
CA ARG A 99 1.38 -18.16 13.51
C ARG A 99 -0.04 -18.71 13.30
N TYR A 100 -0.59 -18.57 12.09
CA TYR A 100 -1.95 -18.96 11.76
C TYR A 100 -1.91 -20.02 10.67
N ALA A 101 -2.33 -21.25 11.00
CA ALA A 101 -2.06 -22.44 10.18
C ALA A 101 -2.84 -22.54 8.85
N THR A 102 -3.65 -21.55 8.50
CA THR A 102 -4.54 -21.60 7.34
C THR A 102 -4.39 -20.35 6.49
N ALA A 103 -3.96 -20.52 5.23
CA ALA A 103 -4.10 -19.49 4.20
C ALA A 103 -5.58 -19.37 3.81
N ASP A 104 -6.11 -18.15 3.80
CA ASP A 104 -7.51 -17.90 3.43
C ASP A 104 -7.63 -16.47 2.87
N ALA A 105 -8.41 -16.31 1.81
CA ALA A 105 -8.80 -15.01 1.27
C ALA A 105 -9.37 -14.09 2.36
N ALA A 106 -10.04 -14.64 3.39
CA ALA A 106 -10.49 -13.86 4.55
C ALA A 106 -9.33 -13.18 5.31
N GLN A 107 -8.16 -13.83 5.41
CA GLN A 107 -6.98 -13.23 6.03
C GLN A 107 -6.39 -12.11 5.18
N GLY A 108 -6.32 -12.32 3.85
CA GLY A 108 -5.93 -11.27 2.91
C GLY A 108 -6.83 -10.05 2.97
N LEU A 109 -8.16 -10.25 3.04
CA LEU A 109 -9.13 -9.16 3.21
C LEU A 109 -8.95 -8.43 4.54
N LEU A 110 -8.79 -9.15 5.65
CA LEU A 110 -8.56 -8.55 6.96
C LEU A 110 -7.25 -7.76 6.99
N PHE A 111 -6.20 -8.32 6.41
CA PHE A 111 -4.90 -7.64 6.28
C PHE A 111 -5.04 -6.35 5.48
N GLY A 112 -5.64 -6.40 4.29
CA GLY A 112 -5.90 -5.23 3.46
C GLY A 112 -6.74 -4.17 4.18
N LEU A 113 -7.82 -4.57 4.84
CA LEU A 113 -8.68 -3.70 5.63
C LEU A 113 -7.91 -2.97 6.73
N LEU A 114 -7.12 -3.72 7.53
CA LEU A 114 -6.33 -3.13 8.60
C LEU A 114 -5.24 -2.22 8.06
N PHE A 115 -4.61 -2.60 6.95
CA PHE A 115 -3.57 -1.80 6.31
C PHE A 115 -4.13 -0.45 5.83
N TRP A 116 -5.28 -0.46 5.15
CA TRP A 116 -6.01 0.76 4.77
C TRP A 116 -6.33 1.65 5.97
N ALA A 117 -7.01 1.08 6.99
CA ALA A 117 -7.44 1.86 8.15
C ALA A 117 -6.26 2.46 8.92
N ILE A 118 -5.14 1.73 9.02
CA ILE A 118 -3.94 2.19 9.71
C ILE A 118 -3.21 3.25 8.88
N VAL A 119 -3.03 3.05 7.59
CA VAL A 119 -2.17 3.91 6.77
C VAL A 119 -2.93 5.09 6.18
N ASP A 120 -3.99 4.84 5.43
CA ASP A 120 -4.72 5.89 4.73
C ASP A 120 -5.51 6.77 5.72
N GLU A 121 -6.17 6.15 6.70
CA GLU A 121 -7.04 6.89 7.63
C GLU A 121 -6.33 7.32 8.93
N GLY A 122 -5.14 6.76 9.21
CA GLY A 122 -4.42 6.96 10.48
C GLY A 122 -3.06 7.64 10.32
N MET A 123 -2.09 6.91 9.78
CA MET A 123 -0.68 7.33 9.73
C MET A 123 -0.47 8.48 8.76
N THR A 124 -1.05 8.44 7.56
CA THR A 124 -0.78 9.48 6.56
C THR A 124 -1.28 10.86 7.00
N PRO A 125 -2.47 11.04 7.61
CA PRO A 125 -2.85 12.32 8.21
C PRO A 125 -2.01 12.67 9.44
N LEU A 126 -1.75 11.69 10.33
CA LEU A 126 -0.96 11.91 11.56
C LEU A 126 0.45 12.44 11.24
N PHE A 127 1.05 11.98 10.15
CA PHE A 127 2.35 12.45 9.70
C PHE A 127 2.27 13.63 8.72
N GLY A 128 1.09 14.20 8.45
CA GLY A 128 0.93 15.33 7.53
C GLY A 128 1.27 14.99 6.07
N LEU A 129 1.17 13.71 5.70
CA LEU A 129 1.36 13.21 4.34
C LEU A 129 0.06 13.23 3.53
N ALA A 130 -1.08 13.37 4.22
CA ALA A 130 -2.41 13.60 3.66
C ALA A 130 -3.14 14.64 4.52
N GLU A 131 -4.18 15.25 3.97
CA GLU A 131 -5.12 16.06 4.77
C GLU A 131 -5.96 15.16 5.68
N MET A 132 -6.75 15.77 6.58
CA MET A 132 -7.69 15.01 7.40
C MET A 132 -8.75 14.30 6.54
N PRO A 133 -9.12 13.04 6.84
CA PRO A 133 -10.06 12.25 6.02
C PRO A 133 -11.35 12.97 5.62
N GLN A 134 -11.91 13.79 6.51
CA GLN A 134 -13.22 14.41 6.33
C GLN A 134 -13.29 15.44 5.18
N VAL A 135 -12.15 15.92 4.67
CA VAL A 135 -12.12 16.88 3.56
C VAL A 135 -12.15 16.20 2.19
N TYR A 136 -11.81 14.92 2.12
CA TYR A 136 -11.79 14.18 0.86
C TYR A 136 -13.21 13.78 0.41
N PRO A 137 -13.46 13.69 -0.91
CA PRO A 137 -14.69 13.08 -1.40
C PRO A 137 -14.75 11.60 -1.00
N TRP A 138 -15.95 11.09 -0.69
CA TRP A 138 -16.14 9.70 -0.26
C TRP A 138 -15.58 8.67 -1.27
N GLN A 139 -15.54 9.03 -2.55
CA GLN A 139 -14.99 8.18 -3.60
C GLN A 139 -13.48 7.93 -3.43
N ALA A 140 -12.74 8.87 -2.84
CA ALA A 140 -11.33 8.68 -2.51
C ALA A 140 -11.15 7.58 -1.47
N HIS A 141 -11.98 7.59 -0.41
CA HIS A 141 -12.00 6.53 0.60
C HIS A 141 -12.43 5.19 0.00
N ALA A 142 -13.46 5.18 -0.86
CA ALA A 142 -13.90 3.96 -1.51
C ALA A 142 -12.81 3.35 -2.42
N ARG A 143 -12.10 4.19 -3.20
CA ARG A 143 -10.98 3.77 -4.02
C ARG A 143 -9.81 3.25 -3.18
N GLY A 144 -9.42 3.97 -2.12
CA GLY A 144 -8.38 3.54 -1.18
C GLY A 144 -8.74 2.19 -0.54
N PHE A 145 -9.96 2.07 -0.04
CA PHE A 145 -10.50 0.86 0.58
C PHE A 145 -10.47 -0.34 -0.38
N VAL A 146 -11.05 -0.22 -1.58
CA VAL A 146 -11.05 -1.30 -2.58
C VAL A 146 -9.63 -1.67 -2.98
N GLY A 147 -8.77 -0.67 -3.22
CA GLY A 147 -7.37 -0.88 -3.57
C GLY A 147 -6.62 -1.72 -2.54
N HIS A 148 -6.82 -1.42 -1.25
CA HIS A 148 -6.17 -2.16 -0.17
C HIS A 148 -6.75 -3.56 0.07
N LEU A 149 -8.06 -3.76 -0.13
CA LEU A 149 -8.62 -5.12 -0.13
C LEU A 149 -8.01 -5.97 -1.25
N VAL A 150 -7.89 -5.40 -2.45
CA VAL A 150 -7.24 -6.05 -3.58
C VAL A 150 -5.76 -6.35 -3.27
N PHE A 151 -5.03 -5.38 -2.72
CA PHE A 151 -3.65 -5.57 -2.27
C PHE A 151 -3.55 -6.77 -1.32
N GLY A 152 -4.40 -6.82 -0.30
CA GLY A 152 -4.38 -7.87 0.71
C GLY A 152 -4.71 -9.26 0.14
N VAL A 153 -5.71 -9.36 -0.74
CA VAL A 153 -6.06 -10.62 -1.43
C VAL A 153 -4.93 -11.09 -2.34
N VAL A 154 -4.32 -10.18 -3.12
CA VAL A 154 -3.21 -10.52 -4.01
C VAL A 154 -2.00 -10.97 -3.21
N ALA A 155 -1.64 -10.24 -2.14
CA ALA A 155 -0.52 -10.61 -1.27
C ALA A 155 -0.74 -12.01 -0.66
N GLU A 156 -1.95 -12.26 -0.14
CA GLU A 156 -2.33 -13.57 0.42
C GLU A 156 -2.24 -14.70 -0.60
N THR A 157 -2.74 -14.46 -1.81
CA THR A 157 -2.75 -15.44 -2.92
C THR A 157 -1.33 -15.76 -3.37
N VAL A 158 -0.48 -14.75 -3.56
CA VAL A 158 0.92 -14.96 -3.98
C VAL A 158 1.70 -15.77 -2.93
N LEU A 159 1.48 -15.45 -1.65
CA LEU A 159 2.08 -16.19 -0.55
C LEU A 159 1.57 -17.64 -0.47
N ASP A 160 0.27 -17.87 -0.66
CA ASP A 160 -0.30 -19.22 -0.69
C ASP A 160 0.27 -20.07 -1.85
N VAL A 161 0.43 -19.48 -3.04
CA VAL A 161 1.12 -20.15 -4.16
C VAL A 161 2.55 -20.53 -3.79
N PHE A 162 3.28 -19.66 -3.08
CA PHE A 162 4.62 -19.98 -2.61
C PHE A 162 4.66 -21.08 -1.55
N ASP A 163 3.62 -21.21 -0.73
CA ASP A 163 3.51 -22.25 0.29
C ASP A 163 3.21 -23.62 -0.35
N GLN A 164 2.38 -23.64 -1.40
CA GLN A 164 2.06 -24.86 -2.17
C GLN A 164 3.25 -25.38 -3.01
N ALA A 165 4.18 -24.49 -3.39
CA ALA A 165 5.34 -24.82 -4.21
C ALA A 165 6.61 -25.23 -3.43
N SER A 166 6.57 -25.21 -2.09
CA SER A 166 7.73 -25.48 -1.20
C SER A 166 7.55 -26.69 -0.31
#